data_AF-A0A6I6SC29-F1
#
_entry.id   AF-A0A6I6SC29-F1
#
_cell.length_a   1.000
_cell.length_b   1.000
_cell.length_c   1.000
_cell.angle_alpha   90.00
_cell.angle_beta   90.00
_cell.angle_gamma   90.00
#
_symmetry.space_group_name_H-M   'P 1'
#
loop_
_entity.id
_entity.type
_entity.pdbx_description
1 polymer ?
#
loop_
_entity_poly.entity_id
_entity_poly.type
_entity_poly.pdbx_seq_one_letter_code
_entity_poly.pdbx_strand_id
1 'polypeptide(L)'
;MLPPELSLALRHPDLPRAGLHGGVVLSEDLNHPDDGWATFNIRYWMLGTTPNTCDRYFDLVTGVWREWGWTIRDEGDARTRTGWADAPDGYGLTLTRSVNGYLSMGGWTPLFLRDSVVGEPMPRRIAWRNGEAVSSL
;
A
#
# COMPACT_ATOMS: atom_id res chain seq x y z
N MET A 1 5.82 10.04 -4.94
CA MET A 1 5.87 9.47 -6.31
C MET A 1 6.81 8.26 -6.26
N LEU A 2 6.49 7.13 -6.91
CA LEU A 2 7.42 5.99 -6.95
C LEU A 2 8.51 6.22 -8.03
N PRO A 3 9.72 5.69 -7.85
CA PRO A 3 10.73 5.63 -8.91
C PRO A 3 10.17 4.96 -10.18
N PRO A 4 10.53 5.44 -11.39
CA PRO A 4 9.92 5.00 -12.66
C PRO A 4 10.15 3.51 -12.98
N GLU A 5 11.20 2.91 -12.43
CA GLU A 5 11.50 1.48 -12.54
C GLU A 5 10.56 0.59 -11.71
N LEU A 6 9.78 1.18 -10.80
CA LEU A 6 8.88 0.44 -9.92
C LEU A 6 7.46 0.37 -10.48
N SER A 7 6.79 -0.74 -10.18
CA SER A 7 5.37 -0.92 -10.48
C SER A 7 4.66 -1.66 -9.35
N LEU A 8 3.36 -1.44 -9.24
CA LEU A 8 2.48 -2.08 -8.27
C LEU A 8 1.70 -3.20 -8.96
N ALA A 9 1.63 -4.39 -8.35
CA ALA A 9 0.88 -5.53 -8.88
C ALA A 9 0.23 -6.36 -7.78
N LEU A 10 -1.01 -6.82 -7.98
CA LEU A 10 -1.69 -7.70 -6.99
C LEU A 10 -1.04 -9.08 -6.87
N ARG A 11 -0.24 -9.51 -7.87
CA ARG A 11 0.50 -10.78 -7.84
C ARG A 11 1.97 -10.55 -8.15
N HIS A 12 2.84 -11.16 -7.37
CA HIS A 12 4.28 -11.17 -7.63
C HIS A 12 4.60 -12.30 -8.62
N PRO A 13 5.42 -12.07 -9.67
CA PRO A 13 5.78 -13.11 -10.62
C PRO A 13 6.52 -14.28 -9.96
N ASP A 14 7.41 -13.99 -9.00
CA ASP A 14 8.18 -15.02 -8.28
C ASP A 14 7.40 -15.66 -7.11
N LEU A 15 6.28 -15.08 -6.69
CA LEU A 15 5.41 -15.60 -5.63
C LEU A 15 3.96 -15.69 -6.13
N PRO A 16 3.68 -16.50 -7.16
CA PRO A 16 2.38 -16.48 -7.86
C PRO A 16 1.21 -16.94 -6.99
N ARG A 17 1.48 -17.64 -5.88
CA ARG A 17 0.48 -18.06 -4.88
C ARG A 17 0.22 -17.02 -3.79
N ALA A 18 1.09 -16.01 -3.65
CA ALA A 18 0.95 -14.94 -2.67
C ALA A 18 0.25 -13.72 -3.30
N GLY A 19 -1.02 -13.89 -3.69
CA GLY A 19 -1.84 -12.78 -4.16
C GLY A 19 -2.15 -11.81 -3.03
N LEU A 20 -1.93 -10.52 -3.26
CA LEU A 20 -2.35 -9.46 -2.35
C LEU A 20 -3.76 -8.98 -2.72
N HIS A 21 -4.52 -8.59 -1.71
CA HIS A 21 -5.93 -8.25 -1.84
C HIS A 21 -6.12 -6.78 -2.23
N GLY A 22 -7.16 -6.54 -3.02
CA GLY A 22 -7.92 -5.29 -2.96
C GLY A 22 -9.27 -5.60 -2.32
N GLY A 23 -9.71 -4.80 -1.36
CA GLY A 23 -10.97 -5.09 -0.68
C GLY A 23 -11.43 -4.01 0.30
N VAL A 24 -12.74 -3.98 0.53
CA VAL A 24 -13.30 -3.27 1.68
C VAL A 24 -13.04 -4.14 2.91
N VAL A 25 -12.40 -3.58 3.94
CA VAL A 25 -12.32 -4.20 5.27
C VAL A 25 -13.40 -3.54 6.12
N LEU A 26 -14.36 -4.34 6.57
CA LEU A 26 -15.36 -3.89 7.54
C LEU A 26 -14.59 -3.37 8.76
N SER A 27 -14.92 -2.15 9.20
CA SER A 27 -14.25 -1.54 10.35
C SER A 27 -14.33 -2.51 11.54
N GLU A 28 -13.18 -2.94 12.06
CA GLU A 28 -13.07 -3.71 13.30
C GLU A 28 -13.22 -2.80 14.53
N ASP A 29 -13.97 -1.71 14.46
CA ASP A 29 -14.37 -1.01 15.67
C ASP A 29 -15.37 -1.89 16.42
N LEU A 30 -14.82 -2.82 17.20
CA LEU A 30 -15.52 -3.81 18.03
C LEU A 30 -16.43 -3.14 19.08
N ASN A 31 -16.35 -1.81 19.23
CA ASN A 31 -17.23 -1.03 20.08
C ASN A 31 -18.52 -0.62 19.38
N HIS A 32 -18.56 -0.63 18.04
CA HIS A 32 -19.66 -0.07 17.24
C HIS A 32 -19.92 -0.86 15.93
N PRO A 33 -20.26 -2.17 16.02
CA PRO A 33 -20.52 -3.00 14.84
C PRO A 33 -21.70 -2.53 13.97
N ASP A 34 -22.60 -1.71 14.52
CA ASP A 34 -23.85 -1.26 13.89
C ASP A 34 -23.76 0.13 13.21
N ASP A 35 -22.64 0.84 13.34
CA ASP A 35 -22.58 2.26 12.93
C ASP A 35 -22.44 2.47 11.41
N GLY A 36 -22.43 1.38 10.62
CA GLY A 36 -22.47 1.44 9.16
C GLY A 36 -21.21 1.99 8.50
N TRP A 37 -20.12 2.22 9.25
CA TRP A 37 -18.84 2.67 8.71
C TRP A 37 -17.98 1.49 8.21
N ALA A 38 -17.14 1.78 7.23
CA ALA A 38 -16.18 0.86 6.64
C ALA A 38 -14.90 1.59 6.25
N THR A 39 -13.82 0.83 6.09
CA THR A 39 -12.60 1.30 5.43
C THR A 39 -12.33 0.45 4.21
N PHE A 40 -11.71 1.02 3.20
CA PHE A 40 -11.20 0.25 2.07
C PHE A 40 -9.71 0.15 2.22
N ASN A 41 -9.16 -1.05 2.05
CA ASN A 41 -7.73 -1.25 1.97
C ASN A 41 -7.33 -1.99 0.70
N ILE A 42 -6.16 -1.65 0.22
CA ILE A 42 -5.57 -2.33 -0.93
C ILE A 42 -4.10 -2.54 -0.68
N ARG A 43 -3.58 -3.64 -1.20
CA ARG A 43 -2.15 -3.93 -1.14
C ARG A 43 -1.66 -4.49 -2.46
N TYR A 44 -0.49 -4.00 -2.86
CA TYR A 44 0.22 -4.40 -4.06
C TYR A 44 1.64 -4.82 -3.73
N TRP A 45 2.17 -5.77 -4.49
CA TRP A 45 3.61 -6.01 -4.56
C TRP A 45 4.28 -4.86 -5.30
N MET A 46 5.45 -4.45 -4.81
CA MET A 46 6.33 -3.54 -5.54
C MET A 46 7.31 -4.35 -6.38
N LEU A 47 7.09 -4.34 -7.69
CA LEU A 47 7.97 -4.97 -8.68
C LEU A 47 9.07 -4.00 -9.10
N GLY A 48 10.22 -4.55 -9.51
CA GLY A 48 11.44 -3.77 -9.79
C GLY A 48 12.40 -3.72 -8.59
N THR A 49 12.02 -4.33 -7.47
CA THR A 49 12.89 -4.58 -6.31
C THR A 49 13.33 -6.04 -6.25
N THR A 50 14.42 -6.29 -5.54
CA THR A 50 14.97 -7.61 -5.23
C THR A 50 15.21 -7.70 -3.72
N PRO A 51 15.38 -8.91 -3.15
CA PRO A 51 15.79 -9.07 -1.75
C PRO A 51 16.98 -8.18 -1.34
N ASN A 52 17.94 -7.99 -2.23
CA ASN A 52 19.15 -7.19 -1.98
C ASN A 52 18.92 -5.66 -2.11
N THR A 53 17.82 -5.22 -2.73
CA THR A 53 17.54 -3.79 -2.97
C THR A 53 16.31 -3.30 -2.20
N CYS A 54 15.57 -4.19 -1.54
CA CYS A 54 14.34 -3.85 -0.84
C CYS A 54 14.53 -2.77 0.23
N ASP A 55 15.58 -2.84 1.04
CA ASP A 55 15.81 -1.84 2.10
C ASP A 55 16.08 -0.45 1.55
N ARG A 56 16.87 -0.36 0.47
CA ARG A 56 17.11 0.91 -0.22
C ARG A 56 15.81 1.53 -0.71
N TYR A 57 14.94 0.75 -1.33
CA TYR A 57 13.65 1.27 -1.83
C TYR A 57 12.68 1.55 -0.69
N PHE A 58 12.76 0.80 0.41
CA PHE A 58 11.99 1.10 1.62
C PHE A 58 12.36 2.48 2.17
N ASP A 59 13.66 2.73 2.36
CA ASP A 59 14.14 4.00 2.89
C ASP A 59 13.88 5.16 1.92
N LEU A 60 13.97 4.92 0.61
CA LEU A 60 13.65 5.94 -0.40
C LEU A 60 12.17 6.34 -0.33
N VAL A 61 11.25 5.38 -0.32
CA VAL A 61 9.81 5.67 -0.28
C VAL A 61 9.41 6.33 1.04
N THR A 62 9.89 5.81 2.18
CA THR A 62 9.61 6.44 3.47
C THR A 62 10.30 7.80 3.61
N GLY A 63 11.46 8.01 2.98
CA GLY A 63 12.12 9.30 2.90
C GLY A 63 11.24 10.36 2.23
N VAL A 64 10.62 10.04 1.09
CA VAL A 64 9.68 10.94 0.41
C VAL A 64 8.50 11.33 1.31
N TRP A 65 7.96 10.38 2.09
CA TRP A 65 6.90 10.71 3.04
C TRP A 65 7.37 11.69 4.13
N ARG A 66 8.62 11.55 4.61
CA ARG A 66 9.21 12.51 5.56
C ARG A 66 9.40 13.88 4.95
N GLU A 67 9.86 13.95 3.70
CA GLU A 67 10.03 15.20 2.95
C GLU A 67 8.70 15.93 2.74
N TRP A 68 7.60 15.19 2.59
CA TRP A 68 6.24 15.74 2.56
C TRP A 68 5.70 16.16 3.94
N GLY A 69 6.47 15.97 5.00
CA GLY A 69 6.09 16.31 6.37
C GLY A 69 5.06 15.37 6.98
N TRP A 70 4.88 14.17 6.41
CA TRP A 70 3.92 13.20 6.93
C TRP A 70 4.43 12.54 8.20
N THR A 71 3.52 12.21 9.11
CA THR A 71 3.88 11.45 10.31
C THR A 71 4.13 10.01 9.92
N ILE A 72 5.33 9.51 10.22
CA ILE A 72 5.70 8.12 9.94
C ILE A 72 5.85 7.35 11.24
N ARG A 73 5.21 6.19 11.30
CA ARG A 73 5.49 5.15 12.30
C ARG A 73 6.23 4.03 11.58
N ASP A 74 7.28 3.49 12.17
CA ASP A 74 7.90 2.25 11.66
C ASP A 74 8.27 1.30 12.80
N GLU A 75 8.30 0.01 12.48
CA GLU A 75 8.57 -1.07 13.45
C GLU A 75 10.09 -1.33 13.69
N GLY A 76 10.97 -0.41 13.30
CA GLY A 76 12.42 -0.64 13.40
C GLY A 76 12.91 -1.84 12.59
N ASP A 77 14.09 -2.38 12.94
CA ASP A 77 14.76 -3.43 12.16
C ASP A 77 14.37 -4.85 12.62
N ALA A 78 13.09 -5.18 12.45
CA ALA A 78 12.57 -6.53 12.64
C ALA A 78 12.64 -7.36 11.34
N ARG A 79 12.51 -8.69 11.47
CA ARG A 79 12.54 -9.64 10.33
C ARG A 79 11.54 -9.26 9.23
N THR A 80 10.41 -8.69 9.62
CA THR A 80 9.56 -7.86 8.78
C THR A 80 9.73 -6.41 9.19
N ARG A 81 9.81 -5.50 8.23
CA ARG A 81 9.87 -4.05 8.52
C ARG A 81 8.68 -3.39 7.87
N THR A 82 7.85 -2.71 8.65
CA THR A 82 6.70 -1.96 8.14
C THR A 82 6.81 -0.50 8.51
N GLY A 83 6.52 0.37 7.56
CA GLY A 83 6.34 1.81 7.75
C GLY A 83 4.90 2.18 7.41
N TRP A 84 4.33 3.06 8.22
CA TRP A 84 3.00 3.64 8.03
C TRP A 84 3.14 5.15 7.91
N ALA A 85 2.36 5.73 7.02
CA ALA A 85 2.20 7.18 6.93
C ALA A 85 0.72 7.53 6.80
N ASP A 86 0.30 8.56 7.53
CA ASP A 86 -1.02 9.14 7.43
C ASP A 86 -0.90 10.44 6.60
N ALA A 87 -1.57 10.48 5.45
CA ALA A 87 -1.62 11.65 4.60
C ALA A 87 -2.59 12.70 5.20
N PRO A 88 -2.39 14.01 4.94
CA PRO A 88 -3.21 15.08 5.52
C PRO A 88 -4.71 15.01 5.21
N ASP A 89 -5.09 14.32 4.14
CA ASP A 89 -6.47 14.10 3.72
C ASP A 89 -7.13 12.87 4.38
N GLY A 90 -6.44 12.23 5.33
CA GLY A 90 -6.93 11.10 6.12
C GLY A 90 -6.76 9.74 5.43
N TYR A 91 -6.21 9.70 4.22
CA TYR A 91 -5.75 8.44 3.64
C TYR A 91 -4.49 7.98 4.34
N GLY A 92 -4.30 6.68 4.42
CA GLY A 92 -3.05 6.15 4.95
C GLY A 92 -2.37 5.19 4.00
N LEU A 93 -1.05 5.07 4.17
CA LEU A 93 -0.17 4.28 3.34
C LEU A 93 0.71 3.39 4.21
N THR A 94 0.93 2.16 3.74
CA THR A 94 1.84 1.20 4.35
C THR A 94 2.89 0.78 3.34
N LEU A 95 4.09 0.56 3.83
CA LEU A 95 5.15 -0.10 3.10
C LEU A 95 5.69 -1.22 3.97
N THR A 96 5.71 -2.45 3.47
CA THR A 96 6.15 -3.62 4.24
C THR A 96 7.20 -4.40 3.47
N ARG A 97 8.37 -4.57 4.09
CA ARG A 97 9.35 -5.60 3.76
C ARG A 97 8.89 -6.93 4.35
N SER A 98 8.61 -7.87 3.47
CA SER A 98 8.29 -9.25 3.83
C SER A 98 9.55 -10.00 4.31
N VAL A 99 9.34 -11.12 5.01
CA VAL A 99 10.42 -12.01 5.47
C VAL A 99 11.32 -12.54 4.34
N ASN A 100 10.82 -12.54 3.10
CA ASN A 100 11.54 -13.02 1.92
C ASN A 100 12.28 -11.90 1.18
N GLY A 101 12.32 -10.67 1.74
CA GLY A 101 13.02 -9.54 1.13
C GLY A 101 12.25 -8.86 -0.02
N TYR A 102 10.96 -9.11 -0.17
CA TYR A 102 10.13 -8.39 -1.16
C TYR A 102 9.34 -7.27 -0.49
N LEU A 103 9.16 -6.16 -1.20
CA LEU A 103 8.34 -5.03 -0.76
C LEU A 103 6.90 -5.14 -1.23
N SER A 104 5.98 -4.75 -0.36
CA SER A 104 4.59 -4.48 -0.71
C SER A 104 4.18 -3.10 -0.20
N MET A 105 3.36 -2.42 -0.98
CA MET A 105 2.77 -1.14 -0.63
C MET A 105 1.26 -1.30 -0.50
N GLY A 106 0.69 -0.78 0.58
CA GLY A 106 -0.75 -0.73 0.74
C GLY A 106 -1.25 0.67 1.00
N GLY A 107 -2.54 0.87 0.80
CA GLY A 107 -3.23 2.10 1.15
C GLY A 107 -4.58 1.80 1.78
N TRP A 108 -5.05 2.71 2.61
CA TRP A 108 -6.41 2.67 3.14
C TRP A 108 -7.07 4.05 3.08
N THR A 109 -8.39 4.03 2.97
CA THR A 109 -9.23 5.24 2.97
C THR A 109 -9.52 5.70 4.40
N PRO A 110 -9.93 6.97 4.58
CA PRO A 110 -10.74 7.34 5.73
C PRO A 110 -11.98 6.44 5.86
N LEU A 111 -12.62 6.49 7.04
CA LEU A 111 -13.92 5.85 7.23
C LEU A 111 -14.96 6.44 6.26
N PHE A 112 -15.76 5.57 5.63
CA PHE A 112 -16.91 5.95 4.81
C PHE A 112 -18.15 5.10 5.15
N LEU A 113 -19.34 5.59 4.83
CA LEU A 113 -20.60 4.88 5.04
C LEU A 113 -20.75 3.74 4.02
N ARG A 114 -21.17 2.55 4.47
CA ARG A 114 -21.28 1.33 3.63
C ARG A 114 -22.14 1.49 2.39
N ASP A 115 -23.15 2.34 2.44
CA ASP A 115 -24.07 2.60 1.31
C ASP A 115 -23.54 3.66 0.32
N SER A 116 -22.26 4.02 0.42
CA SER A 116 -21.61 4.91 -0.54
C SER A 116 -21.53 4.26 -1.91
N VAL A 117 -21.65 5.06 -2.96
CA VAL A 117 -21.57 4.59 -4.35
C VAL A 117 -20.25 3.85 -4.58
N VAL A 118 -20.34 2.61 -5.06
CA VAL A 118 -19.17 1.80 -5.43
C VAL A 118 -18.50 2.46 -6.63
N GLY A 119 -17.22 2.83 -6.46
CA GLY A 119 -16.39 3.35 -7.54
C GLY A 119 -15.91 2.26 -8.50
N GLU A 120 -15.17 2.67 -9.52
CA GLU A 120 -14.53 1.74 -10.46
C GLU A 120 -13.60 0.74 -9.73
N PRO A 121 -13.50 -0.52 -10.21
CA PRO A 121 -12.60 -1.50 -9.63
C PRO A 121 -11.15 -1.02 -9.70
N MET A 122 -10.42 -1.27 -8.62
CA MET A 122 -9.00 -0.93 -8.57
C MET A 122 -8.21 -1.75 -9.60
N PRO A 123 -7.21 -1.15 -10.26
CA PRO A 123 -6.43 -1.82 -11.30
C PRO A 123 -5.57 -2.95 -10.72
N ARG A 124 -5.39 -4.04 -11.48
CA ARG A 124 -4.51 -5.14 -11.05
C ARG A 124 -3.04 -4.79 -11.10
N ARG A 125 -2.68 -3.82 -11.93
CA ARG A 125 -1.31 -3.31 -12.09
C ARG A 125 -1.31 -1.81 -12.31
N ILE A 126 -0.35 -1.13 -11.68
CA ILE A 126 -0.04 0.28 -11.89
C ILE A 126 1.46 0.40 -12.20
N ALA A 127 1.80 1.01 -13.33
CA ALA A 127 3.18 1.29 -13.72
C ALA A 127 3.33 2.78 -14.01
N TRP A 128 4.57 3.26 -14.10
CA TRP A 128 4.84 4.65 -14.45
C TRP A 128 5.47 4.75 -15.84
N ARG A 129 4.96 5.65 -16.68
CA ARG A 129 5.55 6.02 -17.98
C ARG A 129 5.62 7.54 -18.06
N ASN A 130 6.82 8.08 -18.32
CA ASN A 130 7.05 9.53 -18.42
C ASN A 130 6.53 10.34 -17.22
N GLY A 131 6.54 9.77 -16.02
CA GLY A 131 6.05 10.42 -14.79
C GLY A 131 4.56 10.24 -14.52
N GLU A 132 3.80 9.67 -15.46
CA GLU A 132 2.36 9.42 -15.30
C GLU A 132 2.07 7.96 -14.93
N ALA A 133 1.05 7.76 -14.09
CA ALA A 133 0.57 6.43 -13.73
C ALA A 133 -0.28 5.83 -14.85
N VAL A 134 0.08 4.63 -15.29
CA VAL A 134 -0.63 3.84 -16.29
C VAL A 134 -1.13 2.57 -15.63
N SER A 135 -2.44 2.33 -15.70
CA SER A 135 -3.11 1.23 -14.99
C SER A 135 -3.74 0.22 -15.96
N SER A 136 -3.86 -1.03 -15.52
CA SER A 136 -4.58 -2.08 -16.23
C SER A 136 -5.42 -2.92 -15.27
N LEU A 137 -6.63 -3.27 -15.70
CA LEU A 137 -7.59 -4.12 -14.98
C LEU A 137 -7.26 -5.62 -15.10
#